data_AF-A0A3M0NNK2-F1
#
_entry.id   AF-A0A3M0NNK2-F1
#
_cell.length_a   1.000
_cell.length_b   1.000
_cell.length_c   1.000
_cell.angle_alpha   90.00
_cell.angle_beta   90.00
_cell.angle_gamma   90.00
#
_symmetry.space_group_name_H-M   'P 1'
#
loop_
_entity.id
_entity.type
_entity.pdbx_description
1 polymer ?
#
loop_
_entity_poly.entity_id
_entity_poly.type
_entity_poly.pdbx_seq_one_letter_code
_entity_poly.pdbx_strand_id
1 'polypeptide(L)'
;MHVKDDLKKKINDKVGSCIFWFIAMLIAAVATFIWRTKVAFFILAVTIIFFILLLMELCLVCFKAKKMLSDEKRSSQEKANKNFARQEPEKNLYEVLRDFRNDHNERLYDMAERLGIKSWELSKIENGHEKNRKKVKEVLTKIENAYDLNGIEMATLIFGYLTTYGEDEEVE
;
A
#
# COMPACT_ATOMS: atom_id res chain seq x y z
N MET A 1 7.28 -1.76 16.25
CA MET A 1 8.19 -2.00 15.10
C MET A 1 8.84 -3.39 15.11
N HIS A 2 8.99 -4.09 16.26
CA HIS A 2 9.78 -5.33 16.37
C HIS A 2 9.21 -6.65 15.79
N VAL A 3 7.90 -6.78 15.57
CA VAL A 3 7.30 -8.10 15.23
C VAL A 3 7.63 -8.57 13.80
N LYS A 4 7.79 -7.64 12.85
CA LYS A 4 8.14 -7.98 11.45
C LYS A 4 9.59 -8.45 11.32
N ASP A 5 10.49 -7.82 12.05
CA ASP A 5 11.92 -8.15 12.02
C ASP A 5 12.18 -9.52 12.69
N ASP A 6 11.49 -9.81 13.79
CA ASP A 6 11.54 -11.13 14.44
C ASP A 6 10.99 -12.26 13.55
N LEU A 7 9.91 -11.99 12.81
CA LEU A 7 9.31 -12.97 11.91
C LEU A 7 10.20 -13.21 10.69
N LYS A 8 10.79 -12.14 10.14
CA LYS A 8 11.74 -12.22 9.01
C LYS A 8 13.00 -13.00 9.41
N LYS A 9 13.53 -12.77 10.61
CA LYS A 9 14.66 -13.53 11.15
C LYS A 9 14.32 -15.02 11.30
N LYS A 10 13.17 -15.35 11.91
CA LYS A 10 12.71 -16.75 12.04
C LYS A 10 12.52 -17.45 10.70
N ILE A 11 12.01 -16.76 9.69
CA ILE A 11 11.88 -17.33 8.34
C ILE A 11 13.26 -17.60 7.76
N ASN A 12 14.19 -16.64 7.85
CA ASN A 12 15.53 -16.78 7.28
C ASN A 12 16.31 -17.94 7.92
N ASP A 13 16.22 -18.08 9.25
CA ASP A 13 16.85 -19.18 9.99
C ASP A 13 16.28 -20.55 9.57
N LYS A 14 14.95 -20.65 9.38
CA LYS A 14 14.32 -21.88 8.91
C LYS A 14 14.60 -22.21 7.46
N VAL A 15 14.66 -21.21 6.57
CA VAL A 15 15.05 -21.39 5.16
C VAL A 15 16.49 -21.90 5.07
N GLY A 16 17.42 -21.33 5.84
CA GLY A 16 18.80 -21.81 5.92
C GLY A 16 18.90 -23.28 6.36
N SER A 17 18.12 -23.66 7.38
CA SER A 17 18.03 -25.06 7.83
C SER A 17 17.48 -25.98 6.74
N CYS A 18 16.42 -25.60 6.03
CA CYS A 18 15.88 -26.40 4.92
C CYS A 18 16.90 -26.60 3.78
N ILE A 19 17.68 -25.58 3.42
CA ILE A 19 18.72 -25.68 2.39
C ILE A 19 19.80 -26.67 2.83
N PHE A 20 20.24 -26.59 4.08
CA PHE A 20 21.23 -27.53 4.63
C PHE A 20 20.74 -28.98 4.56
N TRP A 21 19.50 -29.23 5.00
CA TRP A 21 18.92 -30.58 4.96
C TRP A 21 18.66 -31.10 3.56
N PHE A 22 18.32 -30.23 2.60
CA PHE A 22 18.21 -30.60 1.19
C PHE A 22 19.56 -31.05 0.62
N ILE A 23 20.65 -30.33 0.92
CA ILE A 23 22.00 -30.72 0.52
C ILE A 23 22.41 -32.05 1.17
N ALA A 24 22.12 -32.22 2.48
CA ALA A 24 22.38 -33.47 3.18
C ALA A 24 21.61 -34.66 2.57
N MET A 25 20.36 -34.44 2.16
CA MET A 25 19.54 -35.45 1.47
C MET A 25 20.13 -35.84 0.11
N LEU A 26 20.63 -34.87 -0.67
CA LEU A 26 21.31 -35.14 -1.94
C LEU A 26 22.59 -35.97 -1.75
N ILE A 27 23.40 -35.63 -0.75
CA ILE A 27 24.61 -36.39 -0.41
C ILE A 27 24.25 -37.81 0.01
N ALA A 28 23.22 -37.98 0.85
CA ALA A 28 22.73 -39.28 1.28
C ALA A 28 22.18 -40.11 0.09
N ALA A 29 21.49 -39.46 -0.85
CA ALA A 29 20.97 -40.12 -2.06
C ALA A 29 22.11 -40.64 -2.96
N VAL A 30 23.15 -39.83 -3.16
CA VAL A 30 24.36 -40.25 -3.89
C VAL A 30 25.07 -41.40 -3.17
N ALA A 31 25.20 -41.33 -1.84
CA ALA A 31 25.79 -42.39 -1.04
C ALA A 31 24.98 -43.71 -1.12
N THR A 32 23.64 -43.64 -1.11
CA THR A 32 22.80 -44.82 -1.33
C THR A 32 22.96 -45.43 -2.71
N PHE A 33 23.14 -44.60 -3.75
CA PHE A 33 23.31 -45.08 -5.11
C PHE A 33 24.64 -45.83 -5.29
N ILE A 34 25.71 -45.34 -4.66
CA ILE A 34 27.06 -45.92 -4.73
C ILE A 34 27.18 -47.20 -3.89
N TRP A 35 26.75 -47.16 -2.63
CA TRP A 35 26.99 -48.27 -1.69
C TRP A 35 25.87 -49.32 -1.63
N ARG A 36 24.63 -48.98 -2.01
CA ARG A 36 23.44 -49.87 -2.02
C ARG A 36 23.25 -50.73 -0.75
N THR A 37 23.70 -50.25 0.40
CA THR A 37 23.55 -50.96 1.68
C THR A 37 22.19 -50.68 2.29
N LYS A 38 21.63 -51.66 3.01
CA LYS A 38 20.37 -51.47 3.77
C LYS A 38 20.46 -50.31 4.77
N VAL A 39 21.65 -50.06 5.31
CA VAL A 39 21.92 -48.94 6.24
C VAL A 39 21.79 -47.60 5.53
N ALA A 40 22.33 -47.46 4.32
CA ALA A 40 22.22 -46.23 3.56
C ALA A 40 20.76 -45.90 3.20
N PHE A 41 19.95 -46.91 2.81
CA PHE A 41 18.52 -46.70 2.54
C PHE A 41 17.75 -46.23 3.78
N PHE A 42 18.09 -46.78 4.96
CA PHE A 42 17.50 -46.35 6.22
C PHE A 42 17.86 -44.90 6.57
N ILE A 43 19.13 -44.51 6.42
CA ILE A 43 19.59 -43.13 6.64
C ILE A 43 18.87 -42.17 5.70
N LEU A 44 18.76 -42.51 4.42
CA LEU A 44 18.04 -41.69 3.44
C LEU A 44 16.56 -41.50 3.84
N ALA A 45 15.86 -42.57 4.21
CA ALA A 45 14.47 -42.50 4.65
C ALA A 45 14.28 -41.58 5.86
N VAL A 46 15.17 -41.69 6.86
CA VAL A 46 15.15 -40.80 8.05
C VAL A 46 15.38 -39.35 7.64
N THR A 47 16.36 -39.06 6.77
CA THR A 47 16.62 -37.68 6.32
C THR A 47 15.44 -37.07 5.54
N ILE A 48 14.74 -37.87 4.73
CA ILE A 48 13.53 -37.42 4.01
C ILE A 48 12.42 -37.06 5.01
N ILE A 49 12.19 -37.87 6.04
CA ILE A 49 11.19 -37.60 7.07
C ILE A 49 11.49 -36.28 7.79
N PHE A 50 12.74 -36.07 8.21
CA PHE A 50 13.16 -34.82 8.87
C PHE A 50 13.00 -33.61 7.93
N PHE A 51 13.33 -33.74 6.65
CA PHE A 51 13.15 -32.68 5.67
C PHE A 51 11.66 -32.30 5.48
N ILE A 52 10.76 -33.29 5.42
CA ILE A 52 9.31 -33.05 5.33
C ILE A 52 8.79 -32.30 6.56
N LEU A 53 9.24 -32.68 7.77
CA LEU A 53 8.85 -31.98 9.00
C LEU A 53 9.29 -30.51 8.99
N LEU A 54 10.52 -30.23 8.56
CA LEU A 54 11.02 -28.86 8.43
C LEU A 54 10.24 -28.04 7.38
N LEU A 55 9.87 -28.65 6.25
CA LEU A 55 9.01 -28.00 5.25
C LEU A 55 7.62 -27.68 5.81
N MET A 56 7.01 -28.58 6.58
CA MET A 56 5.71 -28.31 7.21
C MET A 56 5.79 -27.15 8.20
N GLU A 57 6.85 -27.08 9.01
CA GLU A 57 7.06 -25.95 9.91
C GLU A 57 7.29 -24.64 9.18
N LEU A 58 8.06 -24.66 8.08
CA LEU A 58 8.28 -23.47 7.24
C LEU A 58 6.97 -23.00 6.62
N CYS A 59 6.15 -23.91 6.10
CA CYS A 59 4.81 -23.61 5.57
C CYS A 59 3.90 -22.97 6.62
N LEU A 60 3.90 -23.46 7.86
CA LEU A 60 3.13 -22.87 8.97
C LEU A 60 3.57 -21.44 9.29
N VAL A 61 4.88 -21.18 9.34
CA VAL A 61 5.41 -19.83 9.59
C VAL A 61 5.09 -18.89 8.42
N CYS A 62 5.24 -19.36 7.18
CA CYS A 62 4.86 -18.60 5.98
C CYS A 62 3.36 -18.30 5.94
N PHE A 63 2.51 -19.26 6.32
CA PHE A 63 1.06 -19.06 6.41
C PHE A 63 0.71 -18.02 7.48
N LYS A 64 1.36 -18.09 8.65
CA LYS A 64 1.18 -17.09 9.72
C LYS A 64 1.64 -15.70 9.29
N ALA A 65 2.76 -15.61 8.57
CA ALA A 65 3.24 -14.35 7.98
C ALA A 65 2.27 -13.79 6.94
N LYS A 66 1.75 -14.64 6.05
CA LYS A 66 0.75 -14.25 5.06
C LYS A 66 -0.55 -13.79 5.71
N LYS A 67 -0.99 -14.46 6.78
CA LYS A 67 -2.18 -14.06 7.57
C LYS A 67 -1.96 -12.71 8.24
N MET A 68 -0.81 -12.48 8.88
CA MET A 68 -0.47 -11.18 9.46
C MET A 68 -0.47 -10.05 8.41
N LEU A 69 0.09 -10.28 7.23
CA LEU A 69 0.05 -9.33 6.11
C LEU A 69 -1.37 -9.09 5.59
N SER A 70 -2.21 -10.14 5.56
CA SER A 70 -3.61 -10.04 5.17
C SER A 70 -4.44 -9.24 6.19
N ASP A 71 -4.22 -9.49 7.48
CA ASP A 71 -4.90 -8.77 8.56
C ASP A 71 -4.43 -7.31 8.62
N GLU A 72 -3.15 -7.04 8.35
CA GLU A 72 -2.62 -5.68 8.23
C GLU A 72 -3.24 -4.95 7.03
N LYS A 73 -3.30 -5.57 5.84
CA LYS A 73 -4.00 -5.01 4.68
C LYS A 73 -5.48 -4.74 4.95
N ARG A 74 -6.16 -5.66 5.63
CA ARG A 74 -7.57 -5.50 6.00
C ARG A 74 -7.75 -4.38 7.01
N SER A 75 -6.83 -4.21 7.97
CA SER A 75 -6.84 -3.11 8.93
C SER A 75 -6.50 -1.75 8.28
N SER A 76 -5.63 -1.73 7.27
CA SER A 76 -5.29 -0.52 6.50
C SER A 76 -6.44 -0.12 5.58
N GLN A 77 -7.12 -1.09 4.95
CA GLN A 77 -8.37 -0.85 4.23
C GLN A 77 -9.49 -0.44 5.17
N GLU A 78 -9.62 -1.03 6.36
CA GLU A 78 -10.63 -0.64 7.35
C GLU A 78 -10.34 0.73 7.97
N LYS A 79 -9.08 1.15 8.10
CA LYS A 79 -8.71 2.52 8.45
C LYS A 79 -8.96 3.50 7.31
N ALA A 80 -8.64 3.14 6.07
CA ALA A 80 -9.00 3.94 4.89
C ALA A 80 -10.52 4.08 4.76
N ASN A 81 -11.27 3.00 5.00
CA ASN A 81 -12.72 2.96 4.93
C ASN A 81 -13.40 3.59 6.16
N LYS A 82 -12.78 3.58 7.34
CA LYS A 82 -13.23 4.36 8.52
C LYS A 82 -12.90 5.84 8.41
N ASN A 83 -11.84 6.22 7.70
CA ASN A 83 -11.61 7.60 7.30
C ASN A 83 -12.63 8.04 6.24
N PHE A 84 -13.03 7.15 5.34
CA PHE A 84 -14.11 7.36 4.37
C PHE A 84 -15.50 7.45 5.05
N ALA A 85 -15.80 6.57 6.00
CA ALA A 85 -17.07 6.56 6.75
C ALA A 85 -17.12 7.58 7.93
N ARG A 86 -16.03 8.31 8.20
CA ARG A 86 -16.04 9.52 9.04
C ARG A 86 -16.18 10.81 8.22
N GLN A 87 -16.31 10.71 6.89
CA GLN A 87 -16.80 11.82 6.08
C GLN A 87 -18.34 11.73 6.01
N GLU A 88 -19.01 12.29 7.00
CA GLU A 88 -20.36 12.85 6.82
C GLU A 88 -20.29 14.32 7.27
N PRO A 89 -20.98 15.29 6.64
CA PRO A 89 -21.47 15.41 5.27
C PRO A 89 -20.63 16.45 4.45
N GLU A 90 -20.88 16.58 3.15
CA GLU A 90 -20.58 17.76 2.30
C GLU A 90 -19.34 18.62 2.67
N LYS A 91 -18.11 18.09 2.53
CA LYS A 91 -16.96 19.00 2.45
C LYS A 91 -17.04 19.75 1.12
N ASN A 92 -17.26 21.06 1.21
CA ASN A 92 -17.21 21.96 0.05
C ASN A 92 -15.78 21.98 -0.52
N LEU A 93 -15.66 22.26 -1.81
CA LEU A 93 -14.39 22.25 -2.55
C LEU A 93 -13.27 23.02 -1.85
N TYR A 94 -13.63 24.13 -1.20
CA TYR A 94 -12.69 25.04 -0.55
C TYR A 94 -11.96 24.39 0.62
N GLU A 95 -12.66 23.56 1.39
CA GLU A 95 -12.07 22.79 2.49
C GLU A 95 -11.21 21.67 1.94
N VAL A 96 -11.68 20.99 0.89
CA VAL A 96 -10.93 19.93 0.21
C VAL A 96 -9.61 20.46 -0.34
N LEU A 97 -9.60 21.63 -0.99
CA LEU A 97 -8.38 22.25 -1.53
C LEU A 97 -7.40 22.64 -0.42
N ARG A 98 -7.90 23.13 0.71
CA ARG A 98 -7.05 23.50 1.85
C ARG A 98 -6.42 22.27 2.52
N ASP A 99 -7.22 21.22 2.70
CA ASP A 99 -6.74 19.92 3.22
C ASP A 99 -5.70 19.33 2.26
N PHE A 100 -6.00 19.31 0.96
CA PHE A 100 -5.07 18.86 -0.09
C PHE A 100 -3.71 19.56 0.00
N ARG A 101 -3.72 20.90 0.12
CA ARG A 101 -2.48 21.69 0.27
C ARG A 101 -1.72 21.33 1.54
N ASN A 102 -2.43 21.17 2.66
CA ASN A 102 -1.82 20.82 3.94
C ASN A 102 -1.22 19.40 3.93
N ASP A 103 -1.88 18.44 3.29
CA ASP A 103 -1.41 17.06 3.12
C ASP A 103 -0.10 17.00 2.31
N HIS A 104 0.07 17.94 1.38
CA HIS A 104 1.30 18.13 0.61
C HIS A 104 2.37 18.96 1.34
N ASN A 105 2.10 19.41 2.57
CA ASN A 105 2.97 20.30 3.36
C ASN A 105 3.36 21.60 2.65
N GLU A 106 2.47 22.14 1.81
CA GLU A 106 2.77 23.35 1.04
C GLU A 106 2.12 24.60 1.64
N ARG A 107 2.82 25.73 1.58
CA ARG A 107 2.19 27.03 1.88
C ARG A 107 1.39 27.47 0.67
N LEU A 108 0.40 28.34 0.91
CA LEU A 108 -0.46 28.87 -0.14
C LEU A 108 0.31 29.59 -1.25
N TYR A 109 1.42 30.27 -0.90
CA TYR A 109 2.30 30.89 -1.90
C TYR A 109 2.99 29.85 -2.78
N ASP A 110 3.56 28.80 -2.16
CA ASP A 110 4.33 27.76 -2.86
C ASP A 110 3.44 26.97 -3.84
N MET A 111 2.22 26.62 -3.41
CA MET A 111 1.24 25.95 -4.27
C MET A 111 0.80 26.86 -5.43
N ALA A 112 0.55 28.14 -5.16
CA ALA A 112 0.16 29.08 -6.22
C ALA A 112 1.28 29.27 -7.26
N GLU A 113 2.53 29.35 -6.80
CA GLU A 113 3.71 29.41 -7.66
C GLU A 113 3.82 28.15 -8.54
N ARG A 114 3.69 26.96 -7.95
CA ARG A 114 3.70 25.69 -8.68
C ARG A 114 2.60 25.62 -9.75
N LEU A 115 1.40 26.10 -9.43
CA LEU A 115 0.26 26.15 -10.35
C LEU A 115 0.35 27.28 -11.38
N GLY A 116 1.34 28.17 -11.27
CA GLY A 116 1.47 29.35 -12.13
C GLY A 116 0.25 30.27 -12.04
N ILE A 117 -0.29 30.48 -10.83
CA ILE A 117 -1.39 31.42 -10.54
C ILE A 117 -0.96 32.39 -9.45
N LYS A 118 -1.67 33.51 -9.29
CA LYS A 118 -1.34 34.44 -8.21
C LYS A 118 -1.86 33.87 -6.88
N SER A 119 -1.07 34.01 -5.81
CA SER A 119 -1.43 33.52 -4.47
C SER A 119 -2.79 34.03 -3.98
N TRP A 120 -3.14 35.29 -4.27
CA TRP A 120 -4.46 35.82 -3.93
C TRP A 120 -5.60 35.16 -4.70
N GLU A 121 -5.36 34.61 -5.89
CA GLU A 121 -6.37 33.86 -6.65
C GLU A 121 -6.63 32.52 -5.99
N LEU A 122 -5.57 31.78 -5.64
CA LEU A 122 -5.71 30.53 -4.90
C LEU A 122 -6.40 30.75 -3.55
N SER A 123 -6.05 31.85 -2.86
CA SER A 123 -6.70 32.24 -1.60
C SER A 123 -8.19 32.54 -1.76
N LYS A 124 -8.61 33.21 -2.84
CA LYS A 124 -10.04 33.43 -3.11
C LYS A 124 -10.78 32.11 -3.32
N ILE A 125 -10.14 31.12 -3.93
CA ILE A 125 -10.72 29.79 -4.14
C ILE A 125 -10.77 29.03 -2.80
N GLU A 126 -9.65 28.89 -2.08
CA GLU A 126 -9.60 28.20 -0.77
C GLU A 126 -10.52 28.80 0.30
N ASN A 127 -10.97 30.05 0.14
CA ASN A 127 -11.90 30.73 1.05
C ASN A 127 -13.32 30.86 0.49
N GLY A 128 -13.62 30.28 -0.68
CA GLY A 128 -14.96 30.33 -1.28
C GLY A 128 -15.43 31.70 -1.77
N HIS A 129 -14.51 32.63 -2.00
CA HIS A 129 -14.80 33.94 -2.58
C HIS A 129 -14.82 33.93 -4.10
N GLU A 130 -14.23 32.92 -4.75
CA GLU A 130 -14.28 32.75 -6.19
C GLU A 130 -15.56 32.03 -6.62
N LYS A 131 -16.44 32.74 -7.30
CA LYS A 131 -17.72 32.19 -7.80
C LYS A 131 -17.63 31.73 -9.26
N ASN A 132 -16.55 32.08 -9.97
CA ASN A 132 -16.40 31.71 -11.37
C ASN A 132 -16.00 30.24 -11.51
N ARG A 133 -16.99 29.40 -11.82
CA ARG A 133 -16.83 27.95 -12.03
C ARG A 133 -15.73 27.60 -13.03
N LYS A 134 -15.64 28.30 -14.17
CA LYS A 134 -14.62 28.03 -15.20
C LYS A 134 -13.21 28.22 -14.64
N LYS A 135 -13.00 29.31 -13.89
CA LYS A 135 -11.71 29.62 -13.29
C LYS A 135 -11.30 28.57 -12.24
N VAL A 136 -12.26 28.08 -11.46
CA VAL A 136 -12.01 27.01 -10.49
C VAL A 136 -11.67 25.69 -11.20
N LYS A 137 -12.40 25.34 -12.27
CA LYS A 137 -12.11 24.17 -13.10
C LYS A 137 -10.70 24.22 -13.70
N GLU A 138 -10.29 25.38 -14.22
CA GLU A 138 -8.92 25.59 -14.72
C GLU A 138 -7.86 25.34 -13.64
N VAL A 139 -8.12 25.76 -12.41
CA VAL A 139 -7.20 25.52 -11.28
C VAL A 139 -7.14 24.05 -10.91
N LEU A 140 -8.28 23.33 -10.93
CA LEU A 140 -8.29 21.88 -10.71
C LEU A 140 -7.51 21.13 -11.80
N THR A 141 -7.66 21.51 -13.07
CA THR A 141 -6.85 20.95 -14.16
C THR A 141 -5.37 21.25 -13.99
N LYS A 142 -5.00 22.44 -13.49
CA LYS A 142 -3.60 22.74 -13.16
C LYS A 142 -3.07 21.88 -12.01
N ILE A 143 -3.89 21.60 -11.00
CA ILE A 143 -3.53 20.70 -9.88
C ILE A 143 -3.32 19.29 -10.40
N GLU A 144 -4.22 18.77 -11.23
CA GLU A 144 -4.08 17.45 -11.86
C GLU A 144 -2.77 17.31 -12.65
N ASN A 145 -2.34 18.35 -13.36
CA ASN A 145 -1.10 18.32 -14.13
C ASN A 145 0.16 18.58 -13.29
N ALA A 146 0.07 19.27 -12.16
CA ALA A 146 1.21 19.67 -11.33
C ALA A 146 1.54 18.67 -10.21
N TYR A 147 0.60 17.81 -9.84
CA TYR A 147 0.72 16.84 -8.77
C TYR A 147 0.48 15.43 -9.29
N ASP A 148 1.25 14.46 -8.78
CA ASP A 148 1.02 13.04 -9.05
C ASP A 148 -0.13 12.54 -8.17
N LEU A 149 -1.36 12.90 -8.56
CA LEU A 149 -2.56 12.58 -7.81
C LEU A 149 -2.90 11.09 -7.92
N ASN A 150 -3.20 10.46 -6.78
CA ASN A 150 -3.83 9.15 -6.82
C ASN A 150 -5.34 9.28 -7.16
N GLY A 151 -5.96 8.18 -7.62
CA GLY A 151 -7.36 8.20 -8.03
C GLY A 151 -8.34 8.62 -6.94
N ILE A 152 -7.99 8.48 -5.66
CA ILE A 152 -8.83 8.89 -4.52
C ILE A 152 -8.76 10.41 -4.34
N GLU A 153 -7.58 11.01 -4.42
CA GLU A 153 -7.38 12.47 -4.31
C GLU A 153 -8.12 13.21 -5.43
N MET A 154 -7.98 12.73 -6.67
CA MET A 154 -8.67 13.32 -7.82
C MET A 154 -10.20 13.18 -7.68
N ALA A 155 -10.70 12.00 -7.29
CA ALA A 155 -12.12 11.81 -7.04
C ALA A 155 -12.65 12.75 -5.94
N THR A 156 -11.85 12.99 -4.89
CA THR A 156 -12.24 13.90 -3.79
C THR A 156 -12.34 15.35 -4.26
N LEU A 157 -11.39 15.81 -5.07
CA LEU A 157 -11.41 17.16 -5.65
C LEU A 157 -12.60 17.36 -6.61
N ILE A 158 -12.87 16.37 -7.48
CA ILE A 158 -14.02 16.40 -8.40
C ILE A 158 -15.33 16.39 -7.62
N PHE A 159 -15.46 15.53 -6.61
CA PHE A 159 -16.67 15.45 -5.80
C PHE A 159 -16.92 16.77 -5.05
N GLY A 160 -15.89 17.36 -4.44
CA GLY A 160 -15.98 18.68 -3.81
C GLY A 160 -16.41 19.77 -4.79
N TYR A 161 -15.95 19.72 -6.04
CA TYR A 161 -16.35 20.66 -7.08
C TYR A 161 -17.83 20.51 -7.45
N LEU A 162 -18.29 19.27 -7.66
CA LEU A 162 -19.69 18.97 -7.99
C LEU A 162 -20.65 19.30 -6.84
N THR A 163 -20.26 19.10 -5.58
CA THR A 163 -21.08 19.53 -4.44
C THR A 163 -21.18 21.05 -4.34
N THR A 164 -20.10 21.76 -4.69
CA THR A 164 -20.05 23.23 -4.56
C THR A 164 -20.77 23.95 -5.70
N TYR A 165 -20.69 23.43 -6.92
CA TYR A 165 -21.21 24.10 -8.12
C TYR A 165 -22.33 23.33 -8.84
N GLY A 166 -22.71 22.15 -8.36
CA GLY A 166 -23.65 21.25 -9.04
C GLY A 166 -23.05 20.53 -10.24
N GLU A 167 -23.82 19.62 -10.84
CA GLU A 167 -23.49 19.07 -12.16
C GLU A 167 -23.46 20.22 -13.20
N ASP A 168 -22.62 20.09 -14.23
CA ASP A 168 -22.70 21.00 -15.37
C ASP A 168 -24.05 20.71 -16.04
N GLU A 169 -25.08 21.55 -15.80
CA GLU A 169 -26.16 21.65 -16.78
C GLU A 169 -25.50 22.22 -18.04
N GLU A 170 -25.23 21.36 -19.01
CA GLU A 170 -24.91 21.75 -20.38
C GLU A 170 -26.07 22.58 -20.91
N VAL A 171 -26.02 23.89 -20.69
CA VAL A 171 -26.83 24.84 -21.45
C VAL A 171 -26.10 25.02 -22.78
N GLU A 172 -26.60 24.27 -23.77
CA GLU A 172 -26.35 24.42 -25.21
C GLU A 172 -26.40 25.88 -25.69
#